data_AF-A0A9E3ACW9-F1
#
_entry.id   AF-A0A9E3ACW9-F1
#
_cell.length_a   1.000
_cell.length_b   1.000
_cell.length_c   1.000
_cell.angle_alpha   90.00
_cell.angle_beta   90.00
_cell.angle_gamma   90.00
#
_symmetry.space_group_name_H-M   'P 1'
#
loop_
_entity.id
_entity.type
_entity.pdbx_description
1 polymer ?
#
loop_
_entity_poly.entity_id
_entity_poly.type
_entity_poly.pdbx_seq_one_letter_code
_entity_poly.pdbx_strand_id
1 'polypeptide(L)'
;MIRSAAVLITAALAASLAAGAAADPSSADAARVSEAFGNTIISTYPDGRTAELWLKPGGAYSAKGRRGDPSSGRWTVKGSKLCLKQSRPLPMFISYCTPIPDGGMGHAWSAKAVTGEPIRVQLIKGQA
;
A
#
# COMPACT_ATOMS: atom_id res chain seq x y z
N MET A 1 -69.60 8.40 -14.56
CA MET A 1 -68.44 7.58 -14.16
C MET A 1 -67.43 7.66 -15.29
N ILE A 2 -66.36 8.44 -15.14
CA ILE A 2 -65.36 8.71 -16.19
C ILE A 2 -64.13 7.86 -15.86
N ARG A 3 -63.72 6.95 -16.75
CA ARG A 3 -62.44 6.25 -16.67
C ARG A 3 -61.56 6.64 -17.85
N SER A 4 -60.48 7.30 -17.47
CA SER A 4 -59.34 7.77 -18.25
C SER A 4 -58.64 6.68 -19.06
N ALA A 5 -57.95 7.05 -20.14
CA ALA A 5 -56.49 6.96 -20.20
C ALA A 5 -55.97 7.35 -21.59
N ALA A 6 -55.28 8.49 -21.65
CA ALA A 6 -54.24 8.74 -22.64
C ALA A 6 -52.96 8.96 -21.85
N VAL A 7 -51.94 8.11 -22.03
CA VAL A 7 -50.55 8.49 -21.72
C VAL A 7 -49.64 7.77 -22.71
N LEU A 8 -48.95 8.59 -23.49
CA LEU A 8 -47.91 8.23 -24.46
C LEU A 8 -46.69 7.63 -23.74
N ILE A 9 -46.15 6.55 -24.28
CA ILE A 9 -44.90 5.94 -23.81
C ILE A 9 -43.74 6.69 -24.46
N THR A 10 -43.07 7.56 -23.70
CA THR A 10 -41.76 8.11 -24.07
C THR A 10 -40.69 7.34 -23.29
N ALA A 11 -39.99 6.43 -23.96
CA ALA A 11 -38.86 5.71 -23.38
C ALA A 11 -37.64 6.65 -23.30
N ALA A 12 -37.28 7.09 -22.10
CA ALA A 12 -36.01 7.74 -21.84
C ALA A 12 -34.92 6.68 -21.58
N LEU A 13 -33.95 6.58 -22.49
CA LEU A 13 -32.73 5.79 -22.30
C LEU A 13 -31.86 6.48 -21.23
N ALA A 14 -31.85 5.94 -20.01
CA ALA A 14 -30.88 6.33 -18.99
C ALA A 14 -29.58 5.55 -19.21
N ALA A 15 -28.57 6.20 -19.81
CA ALA A 15 -27.22 5.69 -19.87
C ALA A 15 -26.56 5.82 -18.49
N SER A 16 -26.53 4.72 -17.73
CA SER A 16 -25.80 4.65 -16.47
C SER A 16 -24.28 4.63 -16.76
N LEU A 17 -23.60 5.75 -16.54
CA LEU A 17 -22.14 5.77 -16.45
C LEU A 17 -21.73 4.95 -15.22
N ALA A 18 -21.26 3.72 -15.44
CA ALA A 18 -20.54 2.95 -14.43
C ALA A 18 -19.17 3.62 -14.21
N ALA A 19 -19.11 4.57 -13.28
CA ALA A 19 -17.86 5.11 -12.78
C ALA A 19 -17.12 3.98 -12.05
N GLY A 20 -15.92 3.62 -12.52
CA GLY A 20 -15.05 2.67 -11.84
C GLY A 20 -14.73 3.18 -10.44
N ALA A 21 -15.23 2.50 -9.42
CA ALA A 21 -14.91 2.79 -8.03
C ALA A 21 -13.41 2.56 -7.82
N ALA A 22 -12.64 3.64 -7.74
CA ALA A 22 -11.34 3.58 -7.10
C ALA A 22 -11.61 3.18 -5.64
N ALA A 23 -11.29 1.94 -5.28
CA ALA A 23 -11.44 1.48 -3.91
C ALA A 23 -10.57 2.35 -3.01
N ASP A 24 -11.21 3.23 -2.23
CA ASP A 24 -10.54 3.96 -1.17
C ASP A 24 -9.85 2.97 -0.23
N PRO A 25 -8.65 3.28 0.27
CA PRO A 25 -8.00 2.42 1.25
C PRO A 25 -8.93 2.22 2.43
N SER A 26 -9.14 0.96 2.84
CA SER A 26 -9.97 0.71 4.01
C SER A 26 -9.35 1.44 5.22
N SER A 27 -10.19 1.97 6.11
CA SER A 27 -9.70 2.64 7.33
C SER A 27 -8.76 1.73 8.15
N ALA A 28 -8.99 0.41 8.11
CA ALA A 28 -8.14 -0.57 8.77
C ALA A 28 -6.74 -0.66 8.13
N ASP A 29 -6.63 -0.63 6.80
CA ASP A 29 -5.34 -0.68 6.11
C ASP A 29 -4.50 0.57 6.42
N ALA A 30 -5.13 1.75 6.42
CA ALA A 30 -4.47 3.00 6.80
C ALA A 30 -4.01 2.97 8.27
N ALA A 31 -4.83 2.45 9.17
CA ALA A 31 -4.50 2.29 10.58
C ALA A 31 -3.29 1.36 10.78
N ARG A 32 -3.25 0.21 10.09
CA ARG A 32 -2.12 -0.73 10.17
C ARG A 32 -0.81 -0.14 9.67
N VAL A 33 -0.84 0.60 8.56
CA VAL A 33 0.36 1.31 8.07
C VAL A 33 0.83 2.33 9.09
N SER A 34 -0.09 2.97 9.83
CA SER A 34 0.28 3.95 10.86
C SER A 34 1.05 3.36 12.04
N GLU A 35 0.90 2.06 12.33
CA GLU A 35 1.69 1.36 13.36
C GLU A 35 3.18 1.34 13.02
N ALA A 36 3.55 1.45 11.75
CA ALA A 36 4.94 1.52 11.32
C ALA A 36 5.59 2.89 11.57
N PHE A 37 4.81 3.93 11.87
CA PHE A 37 5.36 5.27 12.11
C PHE A 37 6.18 5.30 13.41
N GLY A 38 7.39 5.84 13.33
CA GLY A 38 8.34 5.86 14.46
C GLY A 38 9.00 4.51 14.77
N ASN A 39 8.70 3.48 13.99
CA ASN A 39 9.19 2.10 14.14
C ASN A 39 9.98 1.68 12.89
N THR A 40 10.62 0.51 12.95
CA THR A 40 11.44 -0.01 11.84
C THR A 40 10.83 -1.27 11.26
N ILE A 41 10.63 -1.27 9.94
CA ILE A 41 10.30 -2.48 9.19
C ILE A 41 11.62 -3.12 8.76
N ILE A 42 11.95 -4.28 9.32
CA ILE A 42 13.15 -5.05 8.97
C ILE A 42 12.77 -6.13 7.97
N SER A 43 13.50 -6.21 6.87
CA SER A 43 13.44 -7.29 5.89
C SER A 43 14.70 -8.13 5.94
N THR A 44 14.61 -9.35 6.47
CA THR A 44 15.72 -10.32 6.52
C THR A 44 15.71 -11.20 5.27
N TYR A 45 16.83 -11.21 4.57
CA TYR A 45 17.05 -11.99 3.34
C TYR A 45 17.55 -13.41 3.68
N PRO A 46 17.49 -14.35 2.71
CA PRO A 46 18.00 -15.71 2.92
C PRO A 46 19.49 -15.79 3.27
N ASP A 47 20.27 -14.77 2.90
CA ASP A 47 21.68 -14.63 3.25
C ASP A 47 21.92 -14.09 4.68
N GLY A 48 20.85 -13.87 5.46
CA GLY A 48 20.90 -13.36 6.82
C GLY A 48 21.06 -11.85 6.94
N ARG A 49 21.32 -11.12 5.84
CA ARG A 49 21.42 -9.66 5.86
C ARG A 49 20.05 -9.01 5.90
N THR A 50 20.00 -7.78 6.40
CA THR A 50 18.75 -7.03 6.59
C THR A 50 18.72 -5.76 5.75
N ALA A 51 17.54 -5.43 5.23
CA ALA A 51 17.20 -4.07 4.82
C ALA A 51 16.22 -3.47 5.81
N GLU A 52 16.27 -2.14 5.97
CA GLU A 52 15.43 -1.38 6.89
C GLU A 52 14.58 -0.38 6.11
N LEU A 53 13.33 -0.22 6.53
CA LEU A 53 12.38 0.73 5.96
C LEU A 53 11.68 1.50 7.08
N TRP A 54 11.63 2.82 6.94
CA TRP A 54 10.95 3.74 7.84
C TRP A 54 9.90 4.53 7.08
N LEU A 55 8.64 4.32 7.44
CA LEU A 55 7.52 5.08 6.91
C LEU A 55 7.29 6.33 7.77
N LYS A 56 7.05 7.46 7.11
CA LYS A 56 6.68 8.72 7.75
C LYS A 56 5.21 9.01 7.51
N PRO A 57 4.50 9.62 8.49
CA PRO A 57 3.20 10.23 8.24
C PRO A 57 3.26 11.15 7.01
N GLY A 58 2.17 11.20 6.24
CA GLY A 58 2.10 12.04 5.03
C GLY A 58 2.75 11.46 3.77
N GLY A 59 3.18 10.18 3.79
CA GLY A 59 3.49 9.46 2.56
C GLY A 59 4.96 9.45 2.14
N ALA A 60 5.89 9.87 2.99
CA ALA A 60 7.33 9.76 2.70
C ALA A 60 7.94 8.52 3.35
N TYR A 61 8.99 7.94 2.75
CA TYR A 61 9.79 6.91 3.40
C TYR A 61 11.29 7.14 3.23
N SER A 62 12.05 6.58 4.17
CA SER A 62 13.50 6.36 4.05
C SER A 62 13.78 4.86 4.18
N ALA A 63 14.85 4.38 3.58
CA ALA A 63 15.26 2.98 3.69
C ALA A 63 16.78 2.83 3.59
N LYS A 64 17.27 1.71 4.09
CA LYS A 64 18.67 1.28 4.01
C LYS A 64 18.69 -0.15 3.47
N GLY A 65 19.33 -0.35 2.32
CA GLY A 65 19.41 -1.66 1.67
C GLY A 65 20.30 -2.64 2.42
N ARG A 66 20.30 -3.91 2.01
CA ARG A 66 21.11 -4.98 2.62
C ARG A 66 22.63 -4.78 2.51
N ARG A 67 23.08 -3.80 1.73
CA ARG A 67 24.49 -3.37 1.62
C ARG A 67 24.76 -2.06 2.36
N GLY A 68 23.80 -1.53 3.09
CA GLY A 68 23.88 -0.24 3.78
C GLY A 68 23.57 0.97 2.88
N ASP A 69 23.21 0.76 1.61
CA ASP A 69 22.91 1.85 0.67
C ASP A 69 21.59 2.57 1.03
N PRO A 70 21.59 3.89 1.20
CA PRO A 70 20.39 4.63 1.54
C PRO A 70 19.49 4.83 0.30
N SER A 71 18.18 4.79 0.51
CA SER A 71 17.17 5.16 -0.48
C SER A 71 16.02 5.92 0.17
N SER A 72 15.25 6.64 -0.64
CA SER A 72 14.05 7.33 -0.17
C SER A 72 13.02 7.49 -1.28
N GLY A 73 11.78 7.76 -0.89
CA GLY A 73 10.69 7.90 -1.83
C GLY A 73 9.36 8.19 -1.17
N ARG A 74 8.30 7.80 -1.86
CA ARG A 74 6.91 7.99 -1.45
C ARG A 74 6.25 6.64 -1.23
N TRP A 75 5.41 6.53 -0.20
CA TRP A 75 4.52 5.40 0.01
C TRP A 75 3.06 5.83 -0.17
N THR A 76 2.24 4.89 -0.62
CA THR A 76 0.79 5.04 -0.76
C THR A 76 0.12 3.72 -0.43
N VAL A 77 -1.16 3.76 -0.03
CA VAL A 77 -1.99 2.56 0.09
C VAL A 77 -2.89 2.48 -1.15
N LYS A 78 -2.94 1.31 -1.80
CA LYS A 78 -3.80 1.03 -2.95
C LYS A 78 -4.52 -0.29 -2.73
N GLY A 79 -5.82 -0.24 -2.41
CA GLY A 79 -6.50 -1.39 -1.81
C GLY A 79 -5.77 -1.86 -0.55
N SER A 80 -5.63 -3.16 -0.34
CA SER A 80 -4.89 -3.73 0.82
C SER A 80 -3.39 -3.91 0.58
N LYS A 81 -2.77 -2.98 -0.17
CA LYS A 81 -1.34 -3.02 -0.51
C LYS A 81 -0.65 -1.71 -0.16
N LEU A 82 0.55 -1.81 0.41
CA LEU A 82 1.52 -0.73 0.56
C LEU A 82 2.37 -0.64 -0.70
N CYS A 83 2.30 0.49 -1.38
CA CYS A 83 3.03 0.76 -2.61
C CYS A 83 4.12 1.80 -2.40
N LEU A 84 5.37 1.43 -2.69
CA LEU A 84 6.56 2.26 -2.57
C LEU A 84 7.01 2.74 -3.96
N LYS A 85 7.26 4.04 -4.11
CA LYS A 85 7.85 4.66 -5.30
C LYS A 85 9.14 5.37 -4.91
N GLN A 86 10.27 4.81 -5.32
CA GLN A 86 11.58 5.37 -5.04
C GLN A 86 11.82 6.65 -5.84
N SER A 87 12.42 7.64 -5.19
CA SER A 87 12.89 8.89 -5.81
C SER A 87 14.40 9.06 -5.71
N ARG A 88 15.07 8.45 -4.71
CA ARG A 88 16.53 8.47 -4.54
C ARG A 88 17.08 7.05 -4.27
N PRO A 89 18.32 6.74 -4.70
CA PRO A 89 19.25 7.60 -5.44
C PRO A 89 18.85 7.84 -6.89
N LEU A 90 18.16 6.88 -7.51
CA LEU A 90 17.56 7.03 -8.83
C LEU A 90 16.04 6.82 -8.71
N PRO A 91 15.23 7.66 -9.38
CA PRO A 91 13.78 7.52 -9.38
C PRO A 91 13.35 6.26 -10.15
N MET A 92 12.41 5.53 -9.58
CA MET A 92 11.80 4.35 -10.23
C MET A 92 10.50 4.76 -10.93
N PHE A 93 10.32 4.34 -12.18
CA PHE A 93 9.09 4.62 -12.95
C PHE A 93 7.89 3.80 -12.44
N ILE A 94 8.14 2.61 -11.91
CA ILE A 94 7.14 1.70 -11.34
C ILE A 94 7.11 1.78 -9.82
N SER A 95 5.95 1.47 -9.24
CA SER A 95 5.80 1.26 -7.80
C SER A 95 5.98 -0.21 -7.45
N TYR A 96 6.69 -0.47 -6.37
CA TYR A 96 6.72 -1.78 -5.73
C TYR A 96 5.57 -1.89 -4.73
N CYS A 97 4.62 -2.81 -4.95
CA CYS A 97 3.44 -2.97 -4.09
C CYS A 97 3.45 -4.33 -3.40
N THR A 98 3.34 -4.32 -2.07
CA THR A 98 3.26 -5.53 -1.22
C THR A 98 1.95 -5.52 -0.41
N PRO A 99 1.35 -6.68 -0.09
CA PRO A 99 0.25 -6.74 0.86
C PRO A 99 0.62 -6.07 2.19
N ILE A 100 -0.36 -5.40 2.81
CA ILE A 100 -0.25 -4.92 4.19
C ILE A 100 -0.48 -6.14 5.10
N PRO A 101 0.43 -6.46 6.02
CA PRO A 101 0.24 -7.59 6.91
C PRO A 101 -0.93 -7.32 7.88
N ASP A 102 -1.62 -8.39 8.28
CA ASP A 102 -2.66 -8.31 9.33
C ASP A 102 -2.07 -8.25 10.75
N GLY A 103 -0.75 -8.45 10.91
CA GLY A 103 -0.05 -8.43 12.20
C GLY A 103 0.69 -7.12 12.47
N GLY A 104 0.79 -6.74 13.75
CA GLY A 104 1.42 -5.51 14.21
C GLY A 104 2.84 -5.68 14.75
N MET A 105 3.21 -4.84 15.71
CA MET A 105 4.54 -4.80 16.32
C MET A 105 5.00 -6.17 16.85
N GLY A 106 6.26 -6.54 16.55
CA GLY A 106 6.87 -7.82 16.92
C GLY A 106 6.44 -9.00 16.05
N HIS A 107 5.33 -8.88 15.31
CA HIS A 107 4.91 -9.93 14.38
C HIS A 107 5.82 -9.96 13.16
N ALA A 108 6.13 -11.17 12.70
CA ALA A 108 6.90 -11.36 11.49
C ALA A 108 6.04 -12.11 10.45
N TRP A 109 6.10 -11.67 9.20
CA TRP A 109 5.38 -12.25 8.06
C TRP A 109 6.33 -12.55 6.89
N SER A 110 5.88 -13.36 5.94
CA SER A 110 6.63 -13.67 4.73
C SER A 110 6.25 -12.71 3.62
N ALA A 111 7.23 -12.22 2.87
CA ALA A 111 7.01 -11.36 1.72
C ALA A 111 8.01 -11.69 0.61
N LYS A 112 7.94 -10.95 -0.49
CA LYS A 112 8.97 -10.95 -1.53
C LYS A 112 9.70 -9.61 -1.52
N ALA A 113 10.96 -9.58 -1.88
CA ALA A 113 11.68 -8.35 -2.18
C ALA A 113 11.28 -7.84 -3.57
N VAL A 114 11.71 -6.62 -3.93
CA VAL A 114 11.54 -6.09 -5.30
C VAL A 114 12.20 -6.99 -6.36
N THR A 115 13.24 -7.74 -5.97
CA THR A 115 13.94 -8.75 -6.78
C THR A 115 13.16 -10.06 -6.93
N GLY A 116 12.06 -10.24 -6.19
CA GLY A 116 11.29 -11.48 -6.13
C GLY A 116 11.79 -12.49 -5.09
N GLU A 117 12.97 -12.27 -4.51
CA GLU A 117 13.53 -13.13 -3.45
C GLU A 117 12.56 -13.21 -2.25
N PRO A 118 12.35 -14.40 -1.66
CA PRO A 118 11.57 -14.52 -0.44
C PRO A 118 12.32 -13.86 0.72
N ILE A 119 11.60 -13.09 1.52
CA ILE A 119 12.13 -12.39 2.70
C ILE A 119 11.23 -12.61 3.90
N ARG A 120 11.82 -12.57 5.10
CA ARG A 120 11.11 -12.49 6.37
C ARG A 120 11.03 -11.03 6.78
N VAL A 121 9.84 -10.50 7.01
CA VAL A 121 9.65 -9.10 7.40
C VAL A 121 9.14 -9.05 8.83
N GLN A 122 9.60 -8.07 9.61
CA GLN A 122 9.12 -7.81 10.96
C GLN A 122 9.00 -6.31 11.21
N LEU A 123 7.99 -5.92 11.99
CA LEU A 123 7.89 -4.57 12.55
C LEU A 123 8.51 -4.56 13.94
N ILE A 124 9.57 -3.80 14.16
CA ILE A 124 10.22 -3.66 15.46
C ILE A 124 10.05 -2.24 16.01
N LYS A 125 10.07 -2.13 17.34
CA LYS A 125 9.93 -0.85 18.03
C LYS A 125 11.14 0.04 17.81
N GLY A 126 10.89 1.33 17.53
CA GLY A 126 11.92 2.36 17.42
C GLY A 126 12.67 2.35 16.09
N GLN A 127 13.54 3.34 15.91
CA GLN A 127 14.49 3.41 14.80
C GLN A 127 15.82 2.81 15.23
N ALA A 128 16.37 1.91 14.41
CA ALA A 128 17.69 1.33 14.60
C ALA A 128 18.81 2.31 14.20
#